data_AF-A8X5W9-F1
#
_entry.id   AF-A8X5W9-F1
#
_cell.length_a   1.000
_cell.length_b   1.000
_cell.length_c   1.000
_cell.angle_alpha   90.00
_cell.angle_beta   90.00
_cell.angle_gamma   90.00
#
_symmetry.space_group_name_H-M   'P 1'
#
loop_
_entity.id
_entity.type
_entity.pdbx_description
1 polymer ?
#
loop_
_entity_poly.entity_id
_entity_poly.type
_entity_poly.pdbx_seq_one_letter_code
_entity_poly.pdbx_strand_id
1 'polypeptide(L)'
;MRFLAVLLVPLVLAEICPMEKHAICNSGHLACVCSVIQEDEAPVPEISCNALIARDLETGNFPVVSVEFNLKNSAEALEDFPEEAFRDKISSSLRVDEEDIVILRASCLGEEDSITIQFVIQKKDTNSSALPFAIEDLIDAESITTRMKAMGHLDQIANLDVDTIEFTEELVDLEFNPSNLELIFKAILLGLTFGFFFFLGVWKLMKKGYEYTDDLQKA
;
A
#
# COMPACT_ATOMS: atom_id res chain seq x y z
N MET A 1 -16.80 15.50 -45.31
CA MET A 1 -15.72 14.75 -44.64
C MET A 1 -16.20 14.43 -43.23
N ARG A 2 -16.46 13.14 -42.96
CA ARG A 2 -16.95 12.66 -41.66
C ARG A 2 -15.72 12.22 -40.85
N PHE A 3 -15.26 13.07 -39.93
CA PHE A 3 -14.27 12.67 -38.93
C PHE A 3 -15.03 12.03 -37.76
N LEU A 4 -15.01 10.70 -37.73
CA LEU A 4 -15.46 9.91 -36.59
C LEU A 4 -14.21 9.62 -35.76
N ALA A 5 -13.86 10.53 -34.86
CA ALA A 5 -12.77 10.33 -33.90
C ALA A 5 -13.34 9.51 -32.73
N VAL A 6 -13.22 8.20 -32.81
CA VAL A 6 -13.41 7.32 -31.65
C VAL A 6 -12.19 7.55 -30.76
N LEU A 7 -12.37 8.33 -29.69
CA LEU A 7 -11.40 8.43 -28.60
C LEU A 7 -11.42 7.07 -27.87
N LEU A 8 -10.57 6.16 -28.32
CA LEU A 8 -10.09 5.04 -27.52
C LEU A 8 -9.22 5.65 -26.42
N VAL A 9 -9.84 5.94 -25.27
CA VAL A 9 -9.10 6.18 -24.04
C VAL A 9 -8.54 4.82 -23.63
N PRO A 10 -7.21 4.62 -23.61
CA PRO A 10 -6.67 3.41 -23.02
C PRO A 10 -7.08 3.39 -21.54
N LEU A 11 -7.82 2.36 -21.17
CA LEU A 11 -7.98 1.95 -19.77
C LEU A 11 -6.61 1.51 -19.30
N VAL A 12 -5.81 2.47 -18.82
CA VAL A 12 -4.65 2.15 -18.00
C VAL A 12 -5.21 1.98 -16.60
N LEU A 13 -5.09 0.75 -16.10
CA LEU A 13 -5.44 0.33 -14.75
C LEU A 13 -4.79 1.29 -13.75
N ALA A 14 -5.50 1.57 -12.67
CA ALA A 14 -4.97 2.34 -11.55
C ALA A 14 -3.64 1.71 -11.10
N GLU A 15 -2.71 2.55 -10.62
CA GLU A 15 -1.53 2.09 -9.90
C GLU A 15 -2.00 1.42 -8.61
N ILE A 16 -2.21 0.12 -8.73
CA ILE A 16 -2.48 -0.83 -7.68
C ILE A 16 -1.17 -0.98 -6.91
N CYS A 17 -1.26 -0.93 -5.57
CA CYS A 17 -0.23 -1.46 -4.70
C CYS A 17 0.33 -2.73 -5.36
N PRO A 18 1.64 -2.88 -5.67
CA PRO A 18 2.20 -4.00 -6.42
C PRO A 18 1.80 -5.38 -5.89
N MET A 19 1.37 -5.45 -4.63
CA MET A 19 0.60 -6.59 -4.16
C MET A 19 -0.79 -6.59 -4.82
N GLU A 20 -1.03 -7.50 -5.77
CA GLU A 20 -2.34 -7.66 -6.41
C GLU A 20 -3.41 -8.24 -5.45
N LYS A 21 -3.02 -8.65 -4.23
CA LYS A 21 -3.84 -9.38 -3.25
C LYS A 21 -3.50 -8.99 -1.81
N HIS A 22 -4.39 -9.32 -0.87
CA HIS A 22 -4.10 -9.25 0.57
C HIS A 22 -2.79 -9.95 0.91
N ALA A 23 -1.94 -9.31 1.71
CA ALA A 23 -0.68 -9.89 2.13
C ALA A 23 -0.87 -10.71 3.42
N ILE A 24 -0.61 -12.01 3.32
CA ILE A 24 -0.51 -12.90 4.46
C ILE A 24 0.96 -12.91 4.88
N CYS A 25 1.28 -12.33 6.04
CA CYS A 25 2.68 -12.24 6.50
C CYS A 25 3.04 -13.25 7.60
N ASN A 26 2.11 -14.10 8.02
CA ASN A 26 2.37 -15.15 9.02
C ASN A 26 1.57 -16.40 8.66
N SER A 27 2.13 -17.56 8.98
CA SER A 27 1.52 -18.86 8.72
C SER A 27 1.42 -19.72 9.99
N GLY A 28 0.72 -20.86 9.90
CA GLY A 28 0.55 -21.77 11.03
C GLY A 28 -0.42 -21.23 12.09
N HIS A 29 0.01 -21.22 13.35
CA HIS A 29 -0.84 -20.85 14.50
C HIS A 29 -1.02 -19.34 14.68
N LEU A 30 -0.20 -18.52 14.00
CA LEU A 30 -0.26 -17.05 14.01
C LEU A 30 -0.71 -16.50 12.65
N ALA A 31 -1.40 -17.32 11.85
CA ALA A 31 -1.84 -16.92 10.52
C ALA A 31 -2.70 -15.65 10.58
N CYS A 32 -2.24 -14.60 9.91
CA CYS A 32 -2.91 -13.30 9.91
C CYS A 32 -2.50 -12.46 8.71
N VAL A 33 -3.29 -11.43 8.45
CA VAL A 33 -3.05 -10.47 7.37
C VAL A 33 -2.52 -9.15 7.88
N CYS A 34 -1.42 -8.73 7.24
CA CYS A 34 -0.57 -7.60 7.60
C CYS A 34 -0.77 -6.41 6.66
N SER A 35 -1.53 -6.58 5.58
CA SER A 35 -1.87 -5.56 4.59
C SER A 35 -3.16 -5.95 3.86
N VAL A 36 -4.08 -4.99 3.71
CA VAL A 36 -5.41 -5.18 3.12
C VAL A 36 -5.61 -4.23 1.95
N ILE A 37 -6.16 -4.74 0.85
CA ILE A 37 -6.44 -4.00 -0.38
C ILE A 37 -7.95 -3.84 -0.48
N GLN A 38 -8.42 -2.62 -0.74
CA GLN A 38 -9.85 -2.31 -0.83
C GLN A 38 -10.47 -2.72 -2.19
N GLU A 39 -9.66 -2.93 -3.22
CA GLU A 39 -10.15 -3.21 -4.58
C GLU A 39 -10.71 -4.62 -4.78
N ASP A 40 -10.33 -5.59 -3.92
CA ASP A 40 -10.75 -7.00 -3.98
C ASP A 40 -11.52 -7.40 -2.70
N GLU A 41 -12.72 -6.81 -2.50
CA GLU A 41 -13.63 -7.12 -1.40
C GLU A 41 -14.27 -8.54 -1.50
N ALA A 42 -13.53 -9.65 -1.62
CA ALA A 42 -14.08 -10.99 -1.30
C ALA A 42 -13.07 -12.16 -1.28
N PRO A 43 -12.93 -12.87 -0.14
CA PRO A 43 -13.16 -12.42 1.23
C PRO A 43 -11.87 -11.88 1.85
N VAL A 44 -12.03 -10.77 2.59
CA VAL A 44 -11.03 -10.31 3.55
C VAL A 44 -10.77 -11.44 4.55
N PRO A 45 -9.53 -11.89 4.74
CA PRO A 45 -9.21 -12.95 5.68
C PRO A 45 -9.68 -12.61 7.09
N GLU A 46 -10.22 -13.61 7.79
CA GLU A 46 -10.97 -13.42 9.05
C GLU A 46 -10.15 -12.86 10.22
N ILE A 47 -8.81 -12.79 10.11
CA ILE A 47 -7.91 -12.40 11.20
C ILE A 47 -6.83 -11.43 10.71
N SER A 48 -6.94 -10.16 11.13
CA SER A 48 -5.88 -9.16 11.00
C SER A 48 -4.76 -9.43 12.02
N CYS A 49 -3.50 -9.14 11.65
CA CYS A 49 -2.37 -9.21 12.58
C CYS A 49 -2.50 -8.23 13.76
N ASN A 50 -3.45 -7.28 13.71
CA ASN A 50 -3.88 -6.51 14.89
C ASN A 50 -4.36 -7.35 16.06
N ALA A 51 -4.97 -8.49 15.78
CA ALA A 51 -5.47 -9.37 16.82
C ALA A 51 -4.33 -10.08 17.58
N LEU A 52 -3.10 -10.04 17.05
CA LEU A 52 -1.96 -10.68 17.68
C LEU A 52 -1.35 -9.84 18.80
N ILE A 53 -1.66 -8.54 18.91
CA ILE A 53 -0.95 -7.62 19.82
C ILE A 53 -1.91 -6.85 20.74
N ALA A 54 -1.48 -6.67 21.99
CA ALA A 54 -2.22 -5.90 22.99
C ALA A 54 -1.89 -4.41 22.85
N ARG A 55 -2.54 -3.74 21.89
CA ARG A 55 -2.33 -2.32 21.62
C ARG A 55 -2.88 -1.43 22.74
N ASP A 56 -2.26 -0.27 22.87
CA ASP A 56 -2.82 0.81 23.69
C ASP A 56 -4.17 1.26 23.11
N LEU A 57 -5.22 1.28 23.94
CA LEU A 57 -6.58 1.59 23.51
C LEU A 57 -6.84 3.07 23.26
N GLU A 58 -5.99 3.96 23.79
CA GLU A 58 -6.11 5.41 23.66
C GLU A 58 -5.32 5.93 22.46
N THR A 59 -4.12 5.37 22.22
CA THR A 59 -3.21 5.83 21.16
C THR A 59 -3.17 4.90 19.95
N GLY A 60 -3.52 3.62 20.10
CA GLY A 60 -3.36 2.61 19.06
C GLY A 60 -1.93 2.14 18.85
N ASN A 61 -0.99 2.63 19.66
CA ASN A 61 0.44 2.40 19.53
C ASN A 61 0.86 1.01 20.03
N PHE A 62 1.96 0.52 19.47
CA PHE A 62 2.63 -0.70 19.90
C PHE A 62 4.12 -0.68 19.48
N PRO A 63 5.06 -1.02 20.38
CA PRO A 63 6.48 -1.00 20.06
C PRO A 63 6.83 -2.07 19.01
N VAL A 64 7.41 -1.64 17.89
CA VAL A 64 7.80 -2.51 16.78
C VAL A 64 9.15 -2.12 16.19
N VAL A 65 9.78 -3.07 15.49
CA VAL A 65 10.90 -2.78 14.61
C VAL A 65 10.34 -2.50 13.22
N SER A 66 10.65 -1.32 12.68
CA SER A 66 10.27 -0.88 11.35
C SER A 66 11.48 -0.94 10.41
N VAL A 67 11.31 -1.55 9.25
CA VAL A 67 12.32 -1.61 8.19
C VAL A 67 11.72 -1.04 6.92
N GLU A 68 12.30 0.04 6.44
CA GLU A 68 11.95 0.68 5.18
C GLU A 68 12.92 0.23 4.09
N PHE A 69 12.34 -0.19 2.97
CA PHE A 69 13.06 -0.65 1.79
C PHE A 69 12.88 0.33 0.65
N ASN A 70 13.94 0.58 -0.11
CA ASN A 70 13.91 1.38 -1.32
C ASN A 70 13.64 0.48 -2.54
N LEU A 71 12.57 0.81 -3.28
CA LEU A 71 12.12 0.02 -4.42
C LEU A 71 12.43 0.66 -5.77
N LYS A 72 13.10 1.81 -5.83
CA LYS A 72 13.40 2.52 -7.10
C LYS A 72 14.08 1.67 -8.17
N ASN A 73 14.84 0.64 -7.77
CA ASN A 73 15.55 -0.26 -8.68
C ASN A 73 14.91 -1.67 -8.78
N SER A 74 13.89 -1.96 -7.96
CA SER A 74 13.38 -3.32 -7.74
C SER A 74 11.85 -3.43 -7.79
N ALA A 75 11.12 -2.30 -7.89
CA ALA A 75 9.66 -2.23 -7.89
C ALA A 75 9.01 -3.08 -8.99
N GLU A 76 9.57 -3.06 -10.21
CA GLU A 76 9.00 -3.78 -11.36
C GLU A 76 9.13 -5.32 -11.24
N ALA A 77 9.99 -5.82 -10.36
CA ALA A 77 10.25 -7.25 -10.19
C ALA A 77 9.60 -7.84 -8.92
N LEU A 78 8.99 -6.99 -8.09
CA LEU A 78 8.45 -7.39 -6.79
C LEU A 78 6.93 -7.55 -6.89
N GLU A 79 6.48 -8.71 -7.35
CA GLU A 79 5.05 -9.08 -7.35
C GLU A 79 4.54 -9.27 -5.91
N ASP A 80 5.35 -9.92 -5.06
CA ASP A 80 5.04 -10.20 -3.65
C ASP A 80 6.25 -9.89 -2.76
N PHE A 81 5.99 -9.50 -1.51
CA PHE A 81 7.05 -9.33 -0.52
C PHE A 81 7.70 -10.70 -0.18
N PRO A 82 9.03 -10.83 -0.29
CA PRO A 82 9.74 -12.09 -0.08
C PRO A 82 9.88 -12.43 1.42
N GLU A 83 8.77 -12.80 2.04
CA GLU A 83 8.64 -13.06 3.49
C GLU A 83 9.65 -14.09 4.01
N GLU A 84 9.81 -15.21 3.32
CA GLU A 84 10.70 -16.31 3.73
C GLU A 84 12.16 -15.86 3.76
N ALA A 85 12.61 -15.15 2.71
CA ALA A 85 13.97 -14.63 2.63
C ALA A 85 14.21 -13.50 3.65
N PHE A 86 13.18 -12.71 3.97
CA PHE A 86 13.24 -11.72 5.04
C PHE A 86 13.44 -12.42 6.39
N ARG A 87 12.63 -13.43 6.71
CA ARG A 87 12.73 -14.21 7.96
C ARG A 87 14.08 -14.88 8.12
N ASP A 88 14.58 -15.59 7.09
CA ASP A 88 15.90 -16.25 7.10
C ASP A 88 17.04 -15.25 7.37
N LYS A 89 16.98 -14.07 6.74
CA LYS A 89 17.99 -13.04 6.95
C LYS A 89 17.95 -12.47 8.37
N ILE A 90 16.77 -12.17 8.89
CA ILE A 90 16.61 -11.65 10.25
C ILE A 90 16.97 -12.71 11.30
N SER A 91 16.55 -13.96 11.10
CA SER A 91 16.81 -15.08 12.00
C SER A 91 18.32 -15.35 12.11
N SER A 92 19.01 -15.41 10.98
CA SER A 92 20.46 -15.64 10.93
C SER A 92 21.26 -14.48 11.51
N SER A 93 20.87 -13.23 11.26
CA SER A 93 21.53 -12.05 11.83
C SER A 93 21.32 -11.95 13.34
N LEU A 94 20.08 -12.07 13.82
CA LEU A 94 19.77 -11.88 15.25
C LEU A 94 19.94 -13.15 16.09
N ARG A 95 20.20 -14.31 15.45
CA ARG A 95 20.30 -15.63 16.09
C ARG A 95 19.03 -16.00 16.86
N VAL A 96 17.89 -15.80 16.21
CA VAL A 96 16.55 -16.15 16.71
C VAL A 96 15.93 -17.20 15.79
N ASP A 97 14.93 -17.93 16.26
CA ASP A 97 14.21 -18.88 15.42
C ASP A 97 13.27 -18.13 14.44
N GLU A 98 13.12 -18.60 13.20
CA GLU A 98 12.28 -17.96 12.17
C GLU A 98 10.80 -17.89 12.56
N GLU A 99 10.34 -18.87 13.35
CA GLU A 99 8.98 -18.96 13.87
C GLU A 99 8.69 -17.91 14.96
N ASP A 100 9.73 -17.39 15.62
CA ASP A 100 9.59 -16.36 16.67
C ASP A 100 9.43 -14.96 16.07
N ILE A 101 9.82 -14.76 14.81
CA ILE A 101 9.65 -13.49 14.09
C ILE A 101 8.18 -13.37 13.70
N VAL A 102 7.49 -12.30 14.08
CA VAL A 102 6.07 -12.08 13.73
C VAL A 102 5.95 -10.75 13.01
N ILE A 103 5.51 -10.80 11.75
CA ILE A 103 5.32 -9.59 10.95
C ILE A 103 3.91 -9.04 11.22
N LEU A 104 3.82 -7.80 11.68
CA LEU A 104 2.56 -7.21 12.11
C LEU A 104 1.94 -6.31 11.05
N ARG A 105 2.80 -5.62 10.28
CA ARG A 105 2.41 -4.71 9.20
C ARG A 105 3.34 -4.83 8.02
N ALA A 106 2.76 -4.73 6.85
CA ALA A 106 3.45 -4.35 5.64
C ALA A 106 2.71 -3.13 5.07
N SER A 107 3.42 -2.08 4.70
CA SER A 107 2.80 -0.96 4.01
C SER A 107 2.33 -1.44 2.64
N CYS A 108 1.05 -1.23 2.32
CA CYS A 108 0.63 -1.24 0.94
C CYS A 108 1.34 -0.08 0.23
N LEU A 109 2.18 -0.40 -0.75
CA LEU A 109 2.83 0.55 -1.62
C LEU A 109 1.78 1.45 -2.28
N GLY A 110 1.84 2.76 -2.00
CA GLY A 110 1.10 3.79 -2.70
C GLY A 110 1.87 4.34 -3.89
N GLU A 111 1.76 5.66 -4.12
CA GLU A 111 2.60 6.40 -5.09
C GLU A 111 4.09 6.50 -4.67
N GLU A 112 4.49 5.80 -3.61
CA GLU A 112 5.82 5.92 -2.99
C GLU A 112 6.73 4.76 -3.43
N ASP A 113 7.98 5.06 -3.79
CA ASP A 113 8.97 4.05 -4.18
C ASP A 113 9.58 3.29 -2.98
N SER A 114 8.82 3.09 -1.90
CA SER A 114 9.29 2.41 -0.69
C SER A 114 8.25 1.47 -0.09
N ILE A 115 8.73 0.47 0.65
CA ILE A 115 7.90 -0.44 1.44
C ILE A 115 8.43 -0.55 2.85
N THR A 116 7.51 -0.45 3.81
CA THR A 116 7.80 -0.53 5.24
C THR A 116 7.23 -1.81 5.81
N ILE A 117 8.09 -2.59 6.44
CA ILE A 117 7.73 -3.83 7.14
C ILE A 117 7.94 -3.62 8.62
N GLN A 118 6.88 -3.85 9.42
CA GLN A 118 6.96 -3.79 10.87
C GLN A 118 6.79 -5.18 11.47
N PHE A 119 7.72 -5.56 12.34
CA PHE A 119 7.75 -6.88 12.95
C PHE A 119 8.19 -6.84 14.42
N VAL A 120 7.92 -7.94 15.11
CA VAL A 120 8.34 -8.21 16.49
C VAL A 120 8.95 -9.58 16.60
N ILE A 121 9.64 -9.86 17.71
CA ILE A 121 10.23 -11.18 17.97
C ILE A 121 9.74 -11.69 19.32
N GLN A 122 9.15 -12.87 19.33
CA GLN A 122 8.67 -13.53 20.55
C GLN A 122 9.83 -14.03 21.41
N LYS A 123 9.63 -14.07 22.73
CA LYS A 123 10.57 -14.73 23.64
C LYS A 123 10.32 -16.24 23.66
N LYS A 124 11.40 -17.02 23.53
CA LYS A 124 11.37 -18.49 23.56
C LYS A 124 10.80 -19.10 24.84
N ASP A 125 10.89 -18.41 25.97
CA ASP A 125 10.54 -18.94 27.29
C ASP A 125 9.12 -18.60 27.75
N THR A 126 8.37 -17.81 26.98
CA THR A 126 6.96 -17.56 27.27
C THR A 126 6.14 -18.75 26.78
N ASN A 127 5.72 -19.61 27.72
CA ASN A 127 4.60 -20.56 27.53
C ASN A 127 3.26 -19.84 27.19
N SER A 128 3.30 -18.54 26.93
CA SER A 128 2.18 -17.70 26.55
C SER A 128 1.95 -17.86 25.05
N SER A 129 1.31 -18.97 24.66
CA SER A 129 0.52 -19.00 23.42
C SER A 129 -0.75 -18.14 23.56
N ALA A 130 -0.86 -17.34 24.63
CA ALA A 130 -2.00 -16.51 24.93
C ALA A 130 -1.90 -15.24 24.08
N LEU A 131 -2.57 -15.28 22.94
CA LEU A 131 -2.88 -14.07 22.21
C LEU A 131 -3.89 -13.23 23.01
N PRO A 132 -3.79 -11.88 22.96
CA PRO A 132 -2.78 -11.09 22.25
C PRO A 132 -1.44 -10.99 23.01
N PHE A 133 -0.33 -10.85 22.28
CA PHE A 133 1.00 -10.62 22.83
C PHE A 133 1.06 -9.31 23.61
N ALA A 134 1.57 -9.39 24.84
CA ALA A 134 1.96 -8.22 25.61
C ALA A 134 3.43 -7.86 25.36
N ILE A 135 3.84 -6.64 25.70
CA ILE A 135 5.22 -6.17 25.50
C ILE A 135 6.21 -7.05 26.28
N GLU A 136 5.80 -7.57 27.45
CA GLU A 136 6.61 -8.51 28.24
C GLU A 136 6.89 -9.85 27.54
N ASP A 137 6.04 -10.27 26.60
CA ASP A 137 6.20 -11.53 25.86
C ASP A 137 7.17 -11.38 24.68
N LEU A 138 7.55 -10.14 24.34
CA LEU A 138 8.36 -9.81 23.18
C LEU A 138 9.77 -9.39 23.58
N ILE A 139 10.74 -9.68 22.71
CA ILE A 139 12.07 -9.10 22.79
C ILE A 139 11.95 -7.59 22.53
N ASP A 140 12.66 -6.80 23.31
CA ASP A 140 12.64 -5.34 23.20
C ASP A 140 13.03 -4.86 21.79
N ALA A 141 12.10 -4.14 21.15
CA ALA A 141 12.25 -3.66 19.78
C ALA A 141 13.36 -2.60 19.63
N GLU A 142 13.59 -1.78 20.66
CA GLU A 142 14.68 -0.80 20.66
C GLU A 142 16.05 -1.50 20.65
N SER A 143 16.21 -2.54 21.48
CA SER A 143 17.40 -3.38 21.50
C SER A 143 17.66 -4.08 20.17
N ILE A 144 16.61 -4.63 19.54
CA ILE A 144 16.71 -5.26 18.21
C ILE A 144 17.17 -4.25 17.17
N THR A 145 16.50 -3.10 17.10
CA THR A 145 16.82 -2.01 16.17
C THR A 145 18.28 -1.59 16.31
N THR A 146 18.74 -1.37 17.54
CA THR A 146 20.12 -0.97 17.82
C THR A 146 21.13 -2.01 17.33
N ARG A 147 20.83 -3.30 17.55
CA ARG A 147 21.66 -4.40 17.05
C ARG A 147 21.68 -4.45 15.54
N MET A 148 20.52 -4.34 14.88
CA MET A 148 20.42 -4.36 13.42
C MET A 148 21.21 -3.21 12.79
N LYS A 149 21.10 -1.99 13.34
CA LYS A 149 21.91 -0.84 12.90
C LYS A 149 23.41 -1.06 13.05
N ALA A 150 23.83 -1.70 14.14
CA ALA A 150 25.24 -1.96 14.40
C ALA A 150 25.85 -3.04 13.50
N MET A 151 25.02 -3.86 12.83
CA MET A 151 25.46 -5.04 12.09
C MET A 151 26.04 -4.73 10.71
N GLY A 152 25.70 -3.60 10.08
CA GLY A 152 26.33 -3.10 8.85
C GLY A 152 26.28 -4.00 7.60
N HIS A 153 25.66 -5.18 7.68
CA HIS A 153 25.44 -6.12 6.59
C HIS A 153 23.94 -6.32 6.30
N LEU A 154 23.11 -5.47 6.92
CA LEU A 154 21.67 -5.39 6.72
C LEU A 154 21.30 -4.29 5.73
N ASP A 155 22.28 -3.75 4.99
CA ASP A 155 22.06 -2.81 3.88
C ASP A 155 21.18 -3.43 2.78
N GLN A 156 21.11 -4.76 2.74
CA GLN A 156 20.21 -5.50 1.87
C GLN A 156 19.57 -6.68 2.64
N ILE A 157 18.25 -6.78 2.56
CA ILE A 157 17.48 -7.90 3.12
C ILE A 157 16.56 -8.42 2.02
N ALA A 158 16.56 -9.74 1.79
CA ALA A 158 15.75 -10.37 0.75
C ALA A 158 15.92 -9.76 -0.67
N ASN A 159 17.16 -9.37 -1.01
CA ASN A 159 17.52 -8.66 -2.25
C ASN A 159 16.91 -7.25 -2.40
N LEU A 160 16.28 -6.72 -1.37
CA LEU A 160 15.79 -5.34 -1.31
C LEU A 160 16.79 -4.47 -0.55
N ASP A 161 17.08 -3.30 -1.10
CA ASP A 161 17.95 -2.32 -0.48
C ASP A 161 17.22 -1.71 0.73
N VAL A 162 17.83 -1.79 1.90
CA VAL A 162 17.30 -1.22 3.14
C VAL A 162 17.67 0.25 3.18
N ASP A 163 16.67 1.12 3.29
CA ASP A 163 16.88 2.57 3.43
C ASP A 163 17.02 2.94 4.91
N THR A 164 16.04 2.54 5.72
CA THR A 164 16.03 2.84 7.14
C THR A 164 15.60 1.62 7.97
N ILE A 165 16.17 1.52 9.17
CA ILE A 165 15.72 0.60 10.22
C ILE A 165 15.45 1.49 11.41
N GLU A 166 14.30 1.37 12.06
CA GLU A 166 13.99 2.20 13.22
C GLU A 166 13.06 1.51 14.20
N PHE A 167 13.12 1.99 15.43
CA PHE A 167 12.15 1.67 16.46
C PHE A 167 11.04 2.70 16.37
N THR A 168 9.80 2.23 16.30
CA THR A 168 8.62 3.09 16.34
C THR A 168 7.54 2.44 17.19
N GLU A 169 6.67 3.27 17.73
CA GLU A 169 5.45 2.84 18.41
C GLU A 169 4.21 3.04 17.53
N GLU A 170 4.35 3.79 16.43
CA GLU A 170 3.28 4.06 15.48
C GLU A 170 3.25 2.96 14.43
N LEU A 171 2.12 2.27 14.35
CA LEU A 171 1.91 1.21 13.38
C LEU A 171 1.49 1.79 12.04
N VAL A 172 2.07 1.29 10.95
CA VAL A 172 1.61 1.63 9.61
C VAL A 172 0.16 1.17 9.42
N ASP A 173 -0.60 1.94 8.65
CA ASP A 173 -1.98 1.59 8.30
C ASP A 173 -2.06 0.27 7.55
N LEU A 174 -3.03 -0.57 7.92
CA LEU A 174 -3.30 -1.83 7.23
C LEU A 174 -3.96 -1.63 5.88
N GLU A 175 -4.76 -0.57 5.77
CA GLU A 175 -5.60 -0.30 4.63
C GLU A 175 -4.94 0.75 3.76
N PHE A 176 -4.80 0.44 2.47
CA PHE A 176 -4.41 1.45 1.50
C PHE A 176 -5.58 2.39 1.21
N ASN A 177 -5.34 3.70 1.27
CA ASN A 177 -6.30 4.70 0.84
C ASN A 177 -5.89 5.24 -0.54
N PRO A 178 -6.48 4.73 -1.65
CA PRO A 178 -6.07 5.12 -2.98
C PRO A 178 -6.27 6.61 -3.23
N SER A 179 -5.27 7.24 -3.86
CA SER A 179 -5.37 8.64 -4.24
C SER A 179 -6.42 8.78 -5.35
N ASN A 180 -7.46 9.58 -5.09
CA ASN A 180 -8.50 9.86 -6.09
C ASN A 180 -8.10 11.01 -7.03
N LEU A 181 -6.86 11.52 -6.92
CA LEU A 181 -6.39 12.69 -7.65
C LEU A 181 -6.43 12.49 -9.16
N GLU A 182 -6.02 11.30 -9.63
CA GLU A 182 -6.03 10.98 -11.05
C GLU A 182 -7.47 10.93 -11.61
N LEU A 183 -8.41 10.32 -10.88
CA LEU A 183 -9.83 10.31 -11.23
C LEU A 183 -10.41 11.72 -11.27
N ILE A 184 -10.06 12.56 -10.30
CA ILE A 184 -10.50 13.97 -10.25
C ILE A 184 -9.97 14.73 -11.48
N PHE A 185 -8.70 14.56 -11.84
CA PHE A 185 -8.11 15.21 -13.01
C PHE A 185 -8.78 14.75 -14.31
N LYS A 186 -9.01 13.44 -14.46
CA LYS A 186 -9.75 12.85 -15.59
C LYS A 186 -11.17 13.41 -15.69
N ALA A 187 -11.89 13.52 -14.56
CA ALA A 187 -13.24 14.07 -14.51
C ALA A 187 -13.27 15.56 -14.92
N ILE A 188 -12.30 16.36 -14.48
CA ILE A 188 -12.17 17.77 -14.87
C ILE A 188 -11.93 17.88 -16.38
N LEU A 189 -11.00 17.10 -16.93
CA LEU A 189 -10.68 17.12 -18.37
C LEU A 189 -11.91 16.74 -19.22
N LEU A 190 -12.64 15.72 -18.79
CA LEU A 190 -13.87 15.28 -19.46
C LEU A 190 -14.97 16.34 -19.35
N GLY A 191 -15.14 16.97 -18.18
CA GLY A 191 -16.06 18.08 -17.99
C GLY A 191 -15.75 19.29 -18.89
N LEU A 192 -14.48 19.67 -19.00
CA LEU A 192 -14.04 20.79 -19.85
C LEU A 192 -14.26 20.50 -21.33
N THR A 193 -13.94 19.29 -21.79
CA THR A 193 -14.13 18.91 -23.20
C THR A 193 -15.62 18.87 -23.56
N PHE A 194 -16.48 18.25 -22.75
CA PHE A 194 -17.93 18.26 -22.96
C PHE A 194 -18.51 19.67 -22.92
N GLY A 195 -18.10 20.50 -21.95
CA GLY A 195 -18.54 21.89 -21.85
C GLY A 195 -18.17 22.72 -23.08
N PHE A 196 -16.95 22.54 -23.60
CA PHE A 196 -16.49 23.21 -24.81
C PHE A 196 -17.31 22.79 -26.05
N PHE A 197 -17.52 21.48 -26.26
CA PHE A 197 -18.32 21.00 -27.39
C PHE A 197 -19.79 21.41 -27.28
N PHE A 198 -20.34 21.44 -26.07
CA PHE A 198 -21.70 21.94 -25.84
C PHE A 198 -21.82 23.41 -26.23
N PHE A 199 -20.87 24.25 -25.82
CA PHE A 199 -20.86 25.67 -26.16
C PHE A 199 -20.73 25.90 -27.66
N LEU A 200 -19.84 25.17 -28.35
CA LEU A 200 -19.72 25.21 -29.81
C LEU A 200 -21.00 24.75 -30.52
N GLY A 201 -21.68 23.73 -29.99
CA GLY A 201 -22.95 23.23 -30.51
C GLY A 201 -24.05 24.28 -30.43
N VAL A 202 -24.23 24.90 -29.26
CA VAL A 202 -25.21 25.97 -29.04
C VAL A 202 -24.88 27.19 -29.91
N TRP A 203 -23.61 27.60 -29.99
CA TRP A 203 -23.18 28.69 -30.86
C TRP A 203 -23.56 28.43 -32.33
N LYS A 204 -23.28 27.22 -32.84
CA LYS A 204 -23.57 26.86 -34.22
C LYS A 204 -25.07 26.82 -34.50
N LEU A 205 -25.87 26.37 -33.55
CA LEU A 205 -27.33 26.38 -33.64
C LEU A 205 -27.88 27.82 -33.63
N MET A 206 -27.39 28.68 -32.74
CA MET A 206 -27.78 30.10 -32.73
C MET A 206 -27.39 30.78 -34.05
N LYS A 207 -26.16 30.57 -34.54
CA LYS A 207 -25.71 31.16 -35.81
C LYS A 207 -26.59 30.74 -37.00
N LYS A 208 -26.98 29.46 -37.08
CA LYS A 208 -27.91 28.97 -38.11
C LYS A 208 -29.30 29.58 -37.98
N GLY A 209 -29.79 29.80 -36.76
CA GLY A 209 -31.06 30.49 -36.51
C GLY A 209 -31.07 31.91 -37.08
N TYR A 210 -29.98 32.67 -36.86
CA TYR A 210 -29.82 34.02 -37.39
C TYR A 210 -29.74 34.06 -38.93
N GLU A 211 -28.99 33.14 -39.56
CA GLU A 211 -28.93 33.05 -41.04
C GLU A 211 -30.31 32.73 -41.64
N TYR A 212 -31.06 31.79 -41.05
CA TYR A 212 -32.39 31.43 -41.52
C TYR A 212 -33.41 32.58 -41.40
N THR A 213 -33.34 33.37 -40.31
CA THR A 213 -34.21 34.54 -40.15
C THR A 213 -33.86 35.67 -41.13
N ASP A 214 -32.58 35.87 -41.41
CA ASP A 214 -32.13 36.88 -42.39
C ASP A 214 -32.55 36.52 -43.81
N ASP A 215 -32.50 35.23 -44.17
CA ASP A 215 -32.92 34.77 -45.50
C ASP A 215 -34.45 34.88 -45.69
N LEU A 216 -35.24 34.66 -44.64
CA LEU A 216 -36.70 34.89 -44.68
C LEU A 216 -37.10 36.37 -44.75
N GLN A 217 -36.29 37.28 -44.22
CA GLN A 217 -36.56 38.73 -44.29
C GLN A 217 -36.12 39.38 -45.60
N LYS A 218 -35.31 38.69 -46.41
CA LYS A 218 -34.86 39.17 -47.73
C LYS A 218 -35.75 38.72 -48.90
N ALA A 219 -36.72 37.83 -48.65
CA ALA A 219 -37.65 37.28 -49.64
C ALA A 219 -38.94 38.11 -49.77
#